data_AF-A0A7C3C5C4-F1
#
_entry.id   AF-A0A7C3C5C4-F1
#
_cell.length_a   1.000
_cell.length_b   1.000
_cell.length_c   1.000
_cell.angle_alpha   90.00
_cell.angle_beta   90.00
_cell.angle_gamma   90.00
#
_symmetry.space_group_name_H-M   'P 1'
#
loop_
_entity.id
_entity.type
_entity.pdbx_description
1 polymer ?
#
loop_
_entity_poly.entity_id
_entity_poly.type
_entity_poly.pdbx_seq_one_letter_code
_entity_poly.pdbx_strand_id
1 'polypeptide(L)'
;MSNLKIALPKGRLLLDTSNLLERAEWAIDGYVEGARSYRLKSGRFPGLLAKIFHEKDIPIQVAIGNYDLGICGQDWVEELMSKFPSVEVIELRNLGYGEGTLYMAAGGNRDLTDIKTIRETSNAIRIVSEYPNLAESFALKNRLRRFSIFSLWGAAGAYPPESAELALIREGEEVPDSDLVPVQNILNFNACLIANKNSWEKEDLSILLASIDKALRTAGKRTSSTEIKADKITGEYSRRSTDNGTVRLALPDGHQQKHVVELLRRAGINMLDYPSATGNRRPETNLEGVSIKVIRPQDMPLQVANGNFDIAITGKDWVLEHLYQFPSSPVTELLDLKSSWVKIVAVIDDKLLVNDLQELRDYYAERSLPIRVASEYVNIADKCARDNHMGMYRVIPTWGATEAFLPEDADLLIENTETGGTIARHNLRIIDTLFESTARLIGNKNIVAASDKSDRIISIVKLLKKGVKE
;
A
#
# COMPACT_ATOMS: atom_id res chain seq x y z
N MET A 1 -6.14 -31.32 -19.65
CA MET A 1 -5.25 -30.43 -18.87
C MET A 1 -6.10 -29.83 -17.78
N SER A 2 -5.61 -29.79 -16.56
CA SER A 2 -6.21 -29.03 -15.47
C SER A 2 -6.36 -27.56 -15.87
N ASN A 3 -7.37 -26.90 -15.30
CA ASN A 3 -7.54 -25.47 -15.45
C ASN A 3 -6.53 -24.77 -14.54
N LEU A 4 -5.39 -24.40 -15.08
CA LEU A 4 -4.33 -23.69 -14.35
C LEU A 4 -4.61 -22.19 -14.33
N LYS A 5 -4.27 -21.55 -13.23
CA LYS A 5 -4.39 -20.11 -13.04
C LYS A 5 -3.02 -19.50 -12.80
N ILE A 6 -2.70 -18.45 -13.56
CA ILE A 6 -1.48 -17.66 -13.37
C ILE A 6 -1.79 -16.20 -13.03
N ALA A 7 -1.15 -15.68 -12.00
CA ALA A 7 -1.17 -14.28 -11.63
C ALA A 7 -0.01 -13.52 -12.30
N LEU A 8 -0.32 -12.47 -13.05
CA LEU A 8 0.63 -11.66 -13.82
C LEU A 8 0.75 -10.24 -13.25
N PRO A 9 1.94 -9.62 -13.27
CA PRO A 9 2.17 -8.33 -12.63
C PRO A 9 1.77 -7.13 -13.51
N LYS A 10 1.03 -6.18 -12.95
CA LYS A 10 0.92 -4.83 -13.53
C LYS A 10 2.17 -3.98 -13.20
N GLY A 11 2.29 -2.82 -13.85
CA GLY A 11 3.33 -1.84 -13.52
C GLY A 11 4.70 -2.20 -14.11
N ARG A 12 5.77 -2.02 -13.34
CA ARG A 12 7.16 -2.04 -13.84
C ARG A 12 7.57 -3.35 -14.52
N LEU A 13 7.00 -4.49 -14.11
CA LEU A 13 7.34 -5.80 -14.67
C LEU A 13 6.49 -6.16 -15.90
N LEU A 14 5.46 -5.38 -16.23
CA LEU A 14 4.48 -5.74 -17.26
C LEU A 14 5.15 -5.95 -18.61
N LEU A 15 5.94 -4.98 -19.06
CA LEU A 15 6.56 -5.00 -20.39
C LEU A 15 7.52 -6.18 -20.56
N ASP A 16 8.45 -6.37 -19.62
CA ASP A 16 9.41 -7.48 -19.68
C ASP A 16 8.73 -8.84 -19.55
N THR A 17 7.68 -8.93 -18.73
CA THR A 17 6.86 -10.15 -18.62
C THR A 17 6.10 -10.42 -19.91
N SER A 18 5.53 -9.40 -20.56
CA SER A 18 4.85 -9.57 -21.86
C SER A 18 5.83 -10.10 -22.91
N ASN A 19 7.01 -9.49 -22.99
CA ASN A 19 8.07 -9.92 -23.91
C ASN A 19 8.51 -11.37 -23.63
N LEU A 20 8.60 -11.78 -22.36
CA LEU A 20 8.91 -13.17 -22.00
C LEU A 20 7.82 -14.12 -22.49
N LEU A 21 6.55 -13.80 -22.22
CA LEU A 21 5.40 -14.63 -22.56
C LEU A 21 5.20 -14.75 -24.09
N GLU A 22 5.49 -13.68 -24.84
CA GLU A 22 5.53 -13.70 -26.30
C GLU A 22 6.62 -14.64 -26.82
N ARG A 23 7.86 -14.56 -26.29
CA ARG A 23 8.94 -15.49 -26.67
C ARG A 23 8.66 -16.94 -26.27
N ALA A 24 7.93 -17.14 -25.17
CA ALA A 24 7.44 -18.45 -24.77
C ALA A 24 6.23 -18.92 -25.60
N GLU A 25 5.75 -18.08 -26.52
CA GLU A 25 4.61 -18.32 -27.40
C GLU A 25 3.32 -18.61 -26.61
N TRP A 26 3.15 -18.02 -25.42
CA TRP A 26 1.95 -18.25 -24.60
C TRP A 26 0.69 -17.64 -25.24
N ALA A 27 0.84 -16.68 -26.16
CA ALA A 27 -0.27 -16.03 -26.87
C ALA A 27 -1.36 -15.53 -25.92
N ILE A 28 -0.97 -14.70 -24.95
CA ILE A 28 -1.89 -14.06 -24.00
C ILE A 28 -2.30 -12.70 -24.56
N ASP A 29 -3.40 -12.69 -25.31
CA ASP A 29 -3.93 -11.48 -25.92
C ASP A 29 -4.46 -10.53 -24.84
N GLY A 30 -4.13 -9.24 -24.94
CA GLY A 30 -4.64 -8.20 -24.06
C GLY A 30 -3.84 -7.96 -22.78
N TYR A 31 -2.68 -8.61 -22.60
CA TYR A 31 -1.72 -8.29 -21.54
C TYR A 31 -0.88 -7.06 -21.92
N VAL A 32 -1.49 -5.88 -21.86
CA VAL A 32 -0.87 -4.60 -22.23
C VAL A 32 -1.09 -3.55 -21.15
N GLU A 33 -0.32 -2.47 -21.21
CA GLU A 33 -0.53 -1.32 -20.32
C GLU A 33 -1.94 -0.75 -20.51
N GLY A 34 -2.66 -0.52 -19.40
CA GLY A 34 -4.05 -0.07 -19.44
C GLY A 34 -5.08 -1.13 -19.85
N ALA A 35 -4.71 -2.42 -19.82
CA ALA A 35 -5.64 -3.52 -20.07
C ALA A 35 -6.94 -3.37 -19.25
N ARG A 36 -8.08 -3.35 -19.97
CA ARG A 36 -9.42 -3.26 -19.36
C ARG A 36 -9.97 -4.61 -18.91
N SER A 37 -9.44 -5.70 -19.47
CA SER A 37 -9.76 -7.04 -19.03
C SER A 37 -8.70 -7.51 -18.05
N TYR A 38 -9.13 -7.78 -16.82
CA TYR A 38 -8.27 -8.44 -15.84
C TYR A 38 -8.13 -9.94 -16.11
N ARG A 39 -8.96 -10.52 -16.99
CA ARG A 39 -8.94 -11.96 -17.31
C ARG A 39 -8.45 -12.16 -18.75
N LEU A 40 -7.41 -12.96 -18.91
CA LEU A 40 -6.78 -13.22 -20.20
C LEU A 40 -6.67 -14.73 -20.40
N LYS A 41 -6.81 -15.17 -21.65
CA LYS A 41 -6.68 -16.59 -22.02
C LYS A 41 -5.43 -16.77 -22.86
N SER A 42 -4.79 -17.93 -22.70
CA SER A 42 -3.68 -18.33 -23.56
C SER A 42 -4.21 -19.01 -24.82
N GLY A 43 -3.77 -18.55 -26.01
CA GLY A 43 -4.03 -19.23 -27.27
C GLY A 43 -3.28 -20.56 -27.40
N ARG A 44 -2.12 -20.70 -26.74
CA ARG A 44 -1.29 -21.92 -26.75
C ARG A 44 -1.72 -22.95 -25.70
N PHE A 45 -2.17 -22.50 -24.53
CA PHE A 45 -2.56 -23.34 -23.41
C PHE A 45 -4.05 -23.11 -23.08
N PRO A 46 -4.98 -23.85 -23.72
CA PRO A 46 -6.43 -23.62 -23.56
C PRO A 46 -6.94 -23.73 -22.12
N GLY A 47 -6.24 -24.48 -21.25
CA GLY A 47 -6.56 -24.61 -19.83
C GLY A 47 -5.94 -23.53 -18.93
N LEU A 48 -5.14 -22.60 -19.47
CA LEU A 48 -4.48 -21.56 -18.69
C LEU A 48 -5.32 -20.28 -18.66
N LEU A 49 -5.67 -19.84 -17.46
CA LEU A 49 -6.31 -18.57 -17.17
C LEU A 49 -5.29 -17.63 -16.53
N ALA A 50 -5.10 -16.46 -17.12
CA ALA A 50 -4.23 -15.43 -16.58
C ALA A 50 -5.05 -14.28 -15.99
N LYS A 51 -4.62 -13.76 -14.84
CA LYS A 51 -5.14 -12.51 -14.28
C LYS A 51 -4.05 -11.53 -13.91
N ILE A 52 -4.31 -10.25 -14.16
CA ILE A 52 -3.38 -9.16 -13.83
C ILE A 52 -3.62 -8.68 -12.40
N PHE A 53 -2.56 -8.57 -11.61
CA PHE A 53 -2.57 -8.13 -10.21
C PHE A 53 -1.52 -7.04 -9.93
N HIS A 54 -1.66 -6.33 -8.80
CA HIS A 54 -0.53 -5.61 -8.23
C HIS A 54 0.55 -6.61 -7.80
N GLU A 55 1.84 -6.30 -7.99
CA GLU A 55 2.93 -7.24 -7.67
C GLU A 55 2.85 -7.79 -6.23
N LYS A 56 2.50 -6.91 -5.28
CA LYS A 56 2.30 -7.24 -3.86
C LYS A 56 1.17 -8.27 -3.59
N ASP A 57 0.14 -8.31 -4.44
CA ASP A 57 -0.96 -9.26 -4.31
C ASP A 57 -0.55 -10.68 -4.74
N ILE A 58 0.39 -10.80 -5.68
CA ILE A 58 0.68 -12.06 -6.38
C ILE A 58 1.16 -13.17 -5.42
N PRO A 59 2.18 -12.94 -4.57
CA PRO A 59 2.60 -13.96 -3.60
C PRO A 59 1.47 -14.39 -2.66
N ILE A 60 0.58 -13.46 -2.26
CA ILE A 60 -0.55 -13.75 -1.38
C ILE A 60 -1.57 -14.64 -2.09
N GLN A 61 -1.95 -14.28 -3.32
CA GLN A 61 -2.90 -15.03 -4.13
C GLN A 61 -2.42 -16.45 -4.45
N VAL A 62 -1.12 -16.62 -4.70
CA VAL A 62 -0.50 -17.92 -4.89
C VAL A 62 -0.43 -18.69 -3.56
N ALA A 63 -0.06 -18.04 -2.45
CA ALA A 63 0.04 -18.68 -1.13
C ALA A 63 -1.29 -19.27 -0.65
N ILE A 64 -2.39 -18.54 -0.84
CA ILE A 64 -3.73 -18.99 -0.41
C ILE A 64 -4.37 -20.01 -1.36
N GLY A 65 -3.74 -20.29 -2.50
CA GLY A 65 -4.20 -21.27 -3.49
C GLY A 65 -5.29 -20.76 -4.43
N ASN A 66 -5.48 -19.43 -4.55
CA ASN A 66 -6.37 -18.87 -5.57
C ASN A 66 -5.76 -19.01 -6.97
N TYR A 67 -4.42 -19.02 -7.06
CA TYR A 67 -3.63 -19.16 -8.27
C TYR A 67 -2.57 -20.24 -8.11
N ASP A 68 -2.32 -20.99 -9.18
CA ASP A 68 -1.33 -22.08 -9.21
C ASP A 68 0.08 -21.53 -9.44
N LEU A 69 0.18 -20.48 -10.25
CA LEU A 69 1.43 -19.83 -10.66
C LEU A 69 1.34 -18.32 -10.47
N GLY A 70 2.50 -17.67 -10.32
CA GLY A 70 2.57 -16.21 -10.29
C GLY A 70 3.91 -15.68 -10.81
N ILE A 71 3.91 -14.51 -11.45
CA ILE A 71 5.13 -13.77 -11.78
C ILE A 71 5.17 -12.48 -10.97
N CYS A 72 6.19 -12.30 -10.14
CA CYS A 72 6.35 -11.10 -9.31
C CYS A 72 7.83 -10.85 -8.98
N GLY A 73 8.15 -9.70 -8.39
CA GLY A 73 9.46 -9.49 -7.81
C GLY A 73 9.71 -10.39 -6.59
N GLN A 74 10.94 -10.89 -6.44
CA GLN A 74 11.34 -11.70 -5.28
C GLN A 74 11.26 -10.91 -3.96
N ASP A 75 11.36 -9.59 -4.01
CA ASP A 75 11.14 -8.68 -2.89
C ASP A 75 9.79 -8.90 -2.20
N TRP A 76 8.72 -9.09 -2.96
CA TRP A 76 7.40 -9.37 -2.40
C TRP A 76 7.25 -10.81 -1.87
N VAL A 77 7.99 -11.76 -2.43
CA VAL A 77 8.04 -13.14 -1.92
C VAL A 77 8.75 -13.16 -0.57
N GLU A 78 9.92 -12.53 -0.48
CA GLU A 78 10.71 -12.43 0.76
C GLU A 78 9.98 -11.63 1.84
N GLU A 79 9.27 -10.57 1.48
CA GLU A 79 8.41 -9.83 2.41
C GLU A 79 7.29 -10.70 3.01
N LEU A 80 6.66 -11.56 2.19
CA LEU A 80 5.64 -12.49 2.66
C LEU A 80 6.25 -13.58 3.56
N MET A 81 7.33 -14.22 3.10
CA MET A 81 8.01 -15.32 3.78
C MET A 81 8.65 -14.89 5.10
N SER A 82 9.11 -13.63 5.20
CA SER A 82 9.67 -13.06 6.43
C SER A 82 8.68 -13.10 7.60
N LYS A 83 7.39 -12.87 7.33
CA LYS A 83 6.33 -12.98 8.34
C LYS A 83 5.73 -14.37 8.45
N PHE A 84 5.62 -15.09 7.33
CA PHE A 84 5.00 -16.40 7.29
C PHE A 84 5.93 -17.42 6.60
N PRO A 85 6.94 -17.96 7.32
CA PRO A 85 7.93 -18.87 6.73
C PRO A 85 7.37 -20.19 6.21
N SER A 86 6.12 -20.53 6.54
CA SER A 86 5.46 -21.78 6.17
C SER A 86 4.30 -21.58 5.18
N VAL A 87 4.25 -20.46 4.45
CA VAL A 87 3.26 -20.30 3.37
C VAL A 87 3.54 -21.26 2.22
N GLU A 88 2.47 -21.65 1.52
CA GLU A 88 2.49 -22.62 0.43
C GLU A 88 2.97 -22.00 -0.90
N VAL A 89 4.09 -21.26 -0.87
CA VAL A 89 4.71 -20.64 -2.05
C VAL A 89 6.12 -21.18 -2.24
N ILE A 90 6.45 -21.52 -3.48
CA ILE A 90 7.81 -21.91 -3.87
C ILE A 90 8.28 -21.08 -5.06
N GLU A 91 9.55 -20.69 -5.06
CA GLU A 91 10.19 -20.08 -6.23
C GLU A 91 10.62 -21.17 -7.21
N LEU A 92 10.15 -21.08 -8.46
CA LEU A 92 10.48 -22.03 -9.52
C LEU A 92 11.64 -21.55 -10.37
N ARG A 93 11.66 -20.26 -10.74
CA ARG A 93 12.66 -19.69 -11.66
C ARG A 93 12.92 -18.22 -11.38
N ASN A 94 14.18 -17.81 -11.45
CA ASN A 94 14.58 -16.43 -11.68
C ASN A 94 14.43 -16.10 -13.18
N LEU A 95 13.76 -14.99 -13.50
CA LEU A 95 13.42 -14.64 -14.88
C LEU A 95 14.44 -13.73 -15.57
N GLY A 96 15.49 -13.29 -14.86
CA GLY A 96 16.60 -12.53 -15.44
C GLY A 96 16.24 -11.11 -15.91
N TYR A 97 15.16 -10.53 -15.40
CA TYR A 97 14.76 -9.14 -15.57
C TYR A 97 14.15 -8.61 -14.28
N GLY A 98 13.79 -7.31 -14.25
CA GLY A 98 13.18 -6.70 -13.08
C GLY A 98 14.13 -6.54 -11.89
N GLU A 99 15.44 -6.48 -12.19
CA GLU A 99 16.51 -6.29 -11.21
C GLU A 99 16.23 -5.06 -10.34
N GLY A 100 16.46 -5.21 -9.04
CA GLY A 100 16.31 -4.13 -8.08
C GLY A 100 17.05 -4.43 -6.78
N THR A 101 17.28 -3.37 -6.04
CA THR A 101 17.92 -3.41 -4.72
C THR A 101 17.00 -2.76 -3.71
N LEU A 102 16.71 -3.44 -2.60
CA LEU A 102 16.17 -2.82 -1.40
C LEU A 102 17.33 -2.45 -0.47
N TYR A 103 17.34 -1.21 0.01
CA TYR A 103 18.32 -0.76 0.99
C TYR A 103 17.66 0.03 2.10
N MET A 104 18.21 -0.12 3.30
CA MET A 104 17.89 0.76 4.41
C MET A 104 18.62 2.07 4.19
N ALA A 105 17.88 3.18 4.26
CA ALA A 105 18.39 4.52 4.11
C ALA A 105 18.09 5.35 5.36
N ALA A 106 19.00 6.24 5.73
CA ALA A 106 18.80 7.22 6.80
C ALA A 106 18.60 8.61 6.19
N GLY A 107 17.83 9.47 6.85
CA GLY A 107 17.85 10.90 6.53
C GLY A 107 19.24 11.48 6.78
N GLY A 108 19.70 12.42 5.96
CA GLY A 108 21.07 12.97 5.89
C GLY A 108 21.62 13.68 7.13
N ASN A 109 21.03 13.44 8.30
CA ASN A 109 21.68 13.73 9.56
C ASN A 109 22.92 12.82 9.67
N ARG A 110 24.11 13.44 9.63
CA ARG A 110 25.44 12.80 9.54
C ARG A 110 25.76 11.83 10.69
N ASP A 111 24.87 11.68 11.67
CA ASP A 111 25.03 10.82 12.84
C ASP A 111 24.54 9.38 12.60
N LEU A 112 23.65 9.11 11.63
CA LEU A 112 23.06 7.76 11.41
C LEU A 112 23.52 7.13 10.08
N THR A 113 24.79 7.30 9.73
CA THR A 113 25.32 6.84 8.44
C THR A 113 25.71 5.36 8.42
N ASP A 114 25.78 4.70 9.58
CA ASP A 114 26.19 3.30 9.68
C ASP A 114 25.48 2.56 10.81
N ILE A 115 25.46 1.23 10.70
CA ILE A 115 24.72 0.36 11.61
C ILE A 115 25.26 0.37 13.04
N LYS A 116 26.55 0.61 13.24
CA LYS A 116 27.15 0.65 14.58
C LYS A 116 26.60 1.86 15.33
N THR A 117 26.56 3.02 14.67
CA THR A 117 26.04 4.24 15.27
C THR A 117 24.53 4.16 15.55
N ILE A 118 23.77 3.55 14.63
CA ILE A 118 22.32 3.29 14.82
C ILE A 118 22.10 2.39 16.05
N ARG A 119 22.91 1.34 16.25
CA ARG A 119 22.80 0.41 17.39
C ARG A 119 23.14 1.03 18.74
N GLU A 120 24.03 2.02 18.76
CA GLU A 120 24.48 2.72 19.96
C GLU A 120 23.53 3.83 20.40
N THR A 121 22.56 4.20 19.55
CA THR A 121 21.56 5.23 19.84
C THR A 121 20.66 4.84 21.02
N SER A 122 20.47 5.77 21.95
CA SER A 122 19.63 5.59 23.16
C SER A 122 18.13 5.75 22.89
N ASN A 123 17.80 6.54 21.85
CA ASN A 123 16.43 6.78 21.39
C ASN A 123 15.89 5.58 20.61
N ALA A 124 14.56 5.46 20.58
CA ALA A 124 13.90 4.47 19.73
C ALA A 124 14.07 4.85 18.25
N ILE A 125 14.48 3.89 17.42
CA ILE A 125 14.62 4.07 15.98
C ILE A 125 13.28 3.82 15.29
N ARG A 126 12.71 4.85 14.68
CA ARG A 126 11.50 4.75 13.85
C ARG A 126 11.90 4.37 12.44
N ILE A 127 11.43 3.20 12.00
CA ILE A 127 11.69 2.67 10.67
C ILE A 127 10.39 2.68 9.89
N VAL A 128 10.38 3.30 8.71
CA VAL A 128 9.24 3.28 7.80
C VAL A 128 9.50 2.35 6.61
N SER A 129 8.49 1.65 6.13
CA SER A 129 8.62 0.87 4.89
C SER A 129 7.29 0.40 4.31
N GLU A 130 7.27 0.20 2.99
CA GLU A 130 6.26 -0.63 2.31
C GLU A 130 6.49 -2.15 2.51
N TYR A 131 7.68 -2.52 3.02
CA TYR A 131 8.16 -3.86 3.37
C TYR A 131 8.38 -3.98 4.90
N PRO A 132 7.32 -3.87 5.73
CA PRO A 132 7.46 -3.88 7.18
C PRO A 132 8.12 -5.14 7.74
N ASN A 133 7.93 -6.31 7.12
CA ASN A 133 8.49 -7.56 7.65
C ASN A 133 10.00 -7.65 7.38
N LEU A 134 10.45 -7.22 6.19
CA LEU A 134 11.88 -7.07 5.89
C LEU A 134 12.53 -5.98 6.77
N ALA A 135 11.84 -4.87 7.02
CA ALA A 135 12.31 -3.82 7.91
C ALA A 135 12.46 -4.31 9.37
N GLU A 136 11.50 -5.09 9.86
CA GLU A 136 11.59 -5.74 11.17
C GLU A 136 12.75 -6.75 11.22
N SER A 137 12.87 -7.58 10.19
CA SER A 137 13.97 -8.56 10.07
C SER A 137 15.34 -7.89 10.10
N PHE A 138 15.50 -6.74 9.42
CA PHE A 138 16.69 -5.91 9.50
C PHE A 138 16.97 -5.45 10.94
N ALA A 139 15.96 -4.92 11.64
CA ALA A 139 16.11 -4.41 13.00
C ALA A 139 16.52 -5.52 13.98
N LEU A 140 15.90 -6.70 13.87
CA LEU A 140 16.19 -7.88 14.68
C LEU A 140 17.60 -8.43 14.39
N LYS A 141 17.96 -8.60 13.11
CA LYS A 141 19.29 -9.10 12.68
C LYS A 141 20.42 -8.19 13.19
N ASN A 142 20.19 -6.88 13.18
CA ASN A 142 21.14 -5.88 13.68
C ASN A 142 21.03 -5.60 15.18
N ARG A 143 20.14 -6.31 15.91
CA ARG A 143 19.96 -6.20 17.36
C ARG A 143 19.69 -4.77 17.81
N LEU A 144 18.83 -4.06 17.09
CA LEU A 144 18.38 -2.73 17.50
C LEU A 144 17.61 -2.86 18.82
N ARG A 145 18.03 -2.11 19.84
CA ARG A 145 17.50 -2.26 21.22
C ARG A 145 16.07 -1.73 21.34
N ARG A 146 15.77 -0.63 20.66
CA ARG A 146 14.49 0.07 20.71
C ARG A 146 14.17 0.51 19.29
N PHE A 147 13.15 -0.07 18.69
CA PHE A 147 12.70 0.33 17.37
C PHE A 147 11.19 0.24 17.25
N SER A 148 10.65 0.91 16.24
CA SER A 148 9.25 0.83 15.85
C SER A 148 9.17 0.77 14.34
N ILE A 149 8.40 -0.17 13.81
CA ILE A 149 8.15 -0.30 12.37
C ILE A 149 6.82 0.37 12.04
N PHE A 150 6.84 1.27 11.07
CA PHE A 150 5.67 1.93 10.52
C PHE A 150 5.47 1.43 9.09
N SER A 151 4.47 0.57 8.89
CA SER A 151 4.05 0.15 7.55
C SER A 151 3.47 1.34 6.80
N LEU A 152 3.89 1.53 5.57
CA LEU A 152 3.41 2.59 4.68
C LEU A 152 2.75 2.03 3.45
N TRP A 153 1.86 2.83 2.87
CA TRP A 153 1.26 2.55 1.56
C TRP A 153 2.11 3.03 0.38
N GLY A 154 3.15 3.82 0.62
CA GLY A 154 4.00 4.37 -0.43
C GLY A 154 4.99 5.42 0.05
N ALA A 155 5.93 5.77 -0.83
CA ALA A 155 6.80 6.95 -0.69
C ALA A 155 7.58 6.99 0.64
N ALA A 156 8.14 5.85 1.03
CA ALA A 156 8.80 5.72 2.33
C ALA A 156 9.97 6.69 2.51
N GLY A 157 10.68 7.04 1.42
CA GLY A 157 11.77 8.00 1.48
C GLY A 157 11.36 9.43 1.88
N ALA A 158 10.08 9.80 1.76
CA ALA A 158 9.61 11.14 2.13
C ALA A 158 9.53 11.37 3.65
N TYR A 159 9.68 10.31 4.47
CA TYR A 159 9.48 10.39 5.91
C TYR A 159 10.73 10.85 6.69
N PRO A 160 11.95 10.35 6.39
CA PRO A 160 13.14 10.87 7.04
C PRO A 160 13.49 12.32 6.63
N PRO A 161 14.19 13.07 7.52
CA PRO A 161 14.54 12.71 8.90
C PRO A 161 13.46 13.04 9.94
N GLU A 162 12.40 13.77 9.58
CA GLU A 162 11.51 14.39 10.57
C GLU A 162 10.55 13.38 11.22
N SER A 163 10.01 12.48 10.39
CA SER A 163 8.94 11.56 10.78
C SER A 163 9.45 10.14 11.02
N ALA A 164 10.70 9.84 10.60
CA ALA A 164 11.37 8.57 10.82
C ALA A 164 12.89 8.74 10.76
N GLU A 165 13.63 7.87 11.45
CA GLU A 165 15.10 7.84 11.36
C GLU A 165 15.56 7.07 10.12
N LEU A 166 14.87 5.96 9.81
CA LEU A 166 15.24 5.06 8.73
C LEU A 166 14.04 4.79 7.81
N ALA A 167 14.32 4.60 6.52
CA ALA A 167 13.37 4.14 5.52
C ALA A 167 13.97 2.98 4.72
N LEU A 168 13.24 1.88 4.61
CA LEU A 168 13.59 0.81 3.65
C LEU A 168 12.94 1.15 2.31
N ILE A 169 13.78 1.48 1.34
CA ILE A 169 13.40 1.98 0.01
C ILE A 169 14.05 1.16 -1.10
N ARG A 170 13.47 1.27 -2.30
CA ARG A 170 14.02 0.62 -3.50
C ARG A 170 15.01 1.56 -4.21
N GLU A 171 16.07 0.99 -4.76
CA GLU A 171 17.00 1.70 -5.63
C GLU A 171 16.31 2.26 -6.87
N GLY A 172 16.62 3.50 -7.19
CA GLY A 172 15.95 4.27 -8.24
C GLY A 172 14.56 4.79 -7.86
N GLU A 173 14.10 4.63 -6.61
CA GLU A 173 12.94 5.38 -6.12
C GLU A 173 13.34 6.86 -6.01
N GLU A 174 12.84 7.68 -6.94
CA GLU A 174 13.01 9.13 -6.84
C GLU A 174 12.24 9.62 -5.62
N VAL A 175 12.96 10.21 -4.67
CA VAL A 175 12.38 10.81 -3.50
C VAL A 175 12.80 12.29 -3.50
N PRO A 176 12.00 13.16 -4.16
CA PRO A 176 12.24 14.59 -4.16
C PRO A 176 12.44 15.12 -2.74
N ASP A 177 13.40 16.03 -2.58
CA ASP A 177 13.68 16.71 -1.31
C ASP A 177 14.06 15.75 -0.15
N SER A 178 14.74 14.65 -0.47
CA SER A 178 15.28 13.74 0.54
C SER A 178 16.80 13.58 0.40
N ASP A 179 17.51 13.96 1.45
CA ASP A 179 18.96 13.79 1.57
C ASP A 179 19.26 12.38 2.13
N LEU A 180 18.73 11.34 1.48
CA LEU A 180 18.84 9.97 1.98
C LEU A 180 20.23 9.41 1.75
N VAL A 181 20.80 8.79 2.79
CA VAL A 181 22.10 8.11 2.74
C VAL A 181 21.86 6.61 2.91
N PRO A 182 22.35 5.77 1.97
CA PRO A 182 22.23 4.32 2.11
C PRO A 182 23.06 3.83 3.30
N VAL A 183 22.44 3.03 4.17
CA VAL A 183 23.04 2.44 5.37
C VAL A 183 23.43 0.99 5.12
N GLN A 184 22.51 0.19 4.56
CA GLN A 184 22.73 -1.24 4.36
C GLN A 184 21.87 -1.77 3.22
N ASN A 185 22.48 -2.55 2.32
CA ASN A 185 21.74 -3.39 1.38
C ASN A 185 20.97 -4.48 2.16
N ILE A 186 19.67 -4.59 1.87
CA ILE A 186 18.76 -5.56 2.49
C ILE A 186 18.54 -6.76 1.57
N LEU A 187 18.24 -6.50 0.31
CA LEU A 187 17.89 -7.54 -0.66
C LEU A 187 18.21 -7.06 -2.08
N ASN A 188 18.97 -7.86 -2.83
CA ASN A 188 18.99 -7.78 -4.29
C ASN A 188 17.97 -8.77 -4.83
N PHE A 189 17.13 -8.36 -5.76
CA PHE A 189 16.02 -9.16 -6.25
C PHE A 189 15.81 -9.00 -7.75
N ASN A 190 15.22 -10.02 -8.36
CA ASN A 190 14.75 -10.03 -9.74
C ASN A 190 13.27 -10.39 -9.80
N ALA A 191 12.68 -10.36 -10.99
CA ALA A 191 11.42 -11.05 -11.24
C ALA A 191 11.62 -12.56 -11.15
N CYS A 192 10.64 -13.26 -10.56
CA CYS A 192 10.62 -14.69 -10.40
C CYS A 192 9.26 -15.28 -10.81
N LEU A 193 9.28 -16.53 -11.26
CA LEU A 193 8.11 -17.38 -11.37
C LEU A 193 7.97 -18.17 -10.07
N ILE A 194 6.83 -18.00 -9.40
CA ILE A 194 6.45 -18.74 -8.19
C ILE A 194 5.30 -19.70 -8.49
N ALA A 195 5.12 -20.69 -7.61
CA ALA A 195 3.97 -21.59 -7.65
C ALA A 195 3.41 -21.87 -6.27
N ASN A 196 2.13 -22.23 -6.22
CA ASN A 196 1.53 -22.80 -5.03
C ASN A 196 2.11 -24.21 -4.83
N LYS A 197 2.55 -24.52 -3.61
CA LYS A 197 3.19 -25.80 -3.31
C LYS A 197 2.26 -27.00 -3.54
N ASN A 198 0.97 -26.89 -3.21
CA ASN A 198 0.00 -27.97 -3.47
C ASN A 198 -0.25 -28.15 -4.97
N SER A 199 -0.34 -27.06 -5.74
CA SER A 199 -0.49 -27.14 -7.19
C SER A 199 0.76 -27.74 -7.84
N TRP A 200 1.95 -27.37 -7.37
CA TRP A 200 3.23 -27.93 -7.80
C TRP A 200 3.31 -29.45 -7.60
N GLU A 201 2.77 -29.97 -6.50
CA GLU A 201 2.79 -31.40 -6.19
C GLU A 201 1.75 -32.21 -6.99
N LYS A 202 0.67 -31.57 -7.47
CA LYS A 202 -0.48 -32.26 -8.08
C LYS A 202 -0.58 -32.10 -9.60
N GLU A 203 -0.11 -30.98 -10.14
CA GLU A 203 -0.31 -30.58 -11.52
C GLU A 203 0.94 -30.80 -12.38
N ASP A 204 0.75 -31.21 -13.64
CA ASP A 204 1.87 -31.30 -14.59
C ASP A 204 2.16 -29.93 -15.23
N LEU A 205 3.19 -29.27 -14.70
CA LEU A 205 3.65 -27.95 -15.14
C LEU A 205 4.82 -28.02 -16.13
N SER A 206 5.23 -29.23 -16.55
CA SER A 206 6.47 -29.45 -17.32
C SER A 206 6.49 -28.69 -18.64
N ILE A 207 5.38 -28.68 -19.36
CA ILE A 207 5.28 -28.02 -20.68
C ILE A 207 5.37 -26.49 -20.52
N LEU A 208 4.70 -25.92 -19.50
CA LEU A 208 4.76 -24.49 -19.22
C LEU A 208 6.19 -24.07 -18.84
N LEU A 209 6.82 -24.81 -17.92
CA LEU A 209 8.19 -24.51 -17.50
C LEU A 209 9.20 -24.68 -18.63
N ALA A 210 9.08 -25.73 -19.45
CA ALA A 210 9.95 -25.92 -20.60
C ALA A 210 9.85 -24.76 -21.61
N SER A 211 8.65 -24.19 -21.80
CA SER A 211 8.47 -23.03 -22.67
C SER A 211 9.13 -21.77 -22.13
N ILE A 212 9.06 -21.53 -20.82
CA ILE A 212 9.73 -20.41 -20.14
C ILE A 212 11.24 -20.60 -20.17
N ASP A 213 11.74 -21.79 -19.86
CA ASP A 213 13.17 -22.13 -19.91
C ASP A 213 13.74 -21.93 -21.32
N LYS A 214 12.99 -22.30 -22.37
CA LYS A 214 13.36 -22.02 -23.77
C LYS A 214 13.43 -20.50 -24.04
N ALA A 215 12.40 -19.75 -23.62
CA ALA A 215 12.30 -18.31 -23.84
C ALA A 215 13.42 -17.51 -23.14
N LEU A 216 13.83 -17.95 -21.94
CA LEU A 216 14.94 -17.37 -21.19
C LEU A 216 16.29 -17.63 -21.89
N ARG A 217 16.52 -18.84 -22.42
CA ARG A 217 17.75 -19.15 -23.19
C ARG A 217 17.87 -18.32 -24.46
N THR A 218 16.76 -18.07 -25.15
CA THR A 218 16.74 -17.26 -26.38
C THR A 218 16.96 -15.76 -26.14
N ALA A 219 16.75 -15.27 -24.91
CA ALA A 219 16.89 -13.86 -24.61
C ALA A 219 18.36 -13.35 -24.63
N GLY A 220 19.34 -14.27 -24.59
CA GLY A 220 20.76 -13.93 -24.45
C GLY A 220 21.06 -13.30 -23.07
N LYS A 221 22.29 -13.43 -22.57
CA LYS A 221 22.69 -12.69 -21.36
C LYS A 221 22.65 -11.19 -21.68
N ARG A 222 21.64 -10.46 -21.19
CA ARG A 222 21.76 -9.01 -21.02
C ARG A 222 22.85 -8.77 -19.99
N THR A 223 24.00 -8.30 -20.42
CA THR A 223 24.97 -7.62 -19.55
C THR A 223 24.41 -6.25 -19.21
N SER A 224 23.75 -6.11 -18.06
CA SER A 224 23.46 -4.82 -17.43
C SER A 224 24.61 -4.45 -16.48
N SER A 225 25.81 -4.19 -17.03
CA SER A 225 26.79 -3.40 -16.29
C SER A 225 26.63 -1.94 -16.72
N THR A 226 25.64 -1.26 -16.16
CA THR A 226 25.62 0.19 -16.16
C THR A 226 26.11 0.63 -14.79
N GLU A 227 27.41 0.95 -14.69
CA GLU A 227 27.90 1.77 -13.60
C GLU A 227 27.22 3.13 -13.72
N ILE A 228 26.08 3.28 -13.02
CA ILE A 228 25.47 4.58 -12.81
C ILE A 228 26.27 5.23 -11.70
N LYS A 229 27.04 6.26 -12.06
CA LYS A 229 27.71 7.12 -11.08
C LYS A 229 26.64 7.71 -10.17
N ALA A 230 26.86 7.58 -8.87
CA ALA A 230 26.09 8.28 -7.85
C ALA A 230 26.33 9.78 -8.02
N ASP A 231 25.50 10.44 -8.81
CA ASP A 231 25.43 11.89 -8.81
C ASP A 231 24.76 12.31 -7.49
N LYS A 232 25.55 13.00 -6.65
CA LYS A 232 25.05 13.67 -5.46
C LYS A 232 24.10 14.78 -5.91
N ILE A 233 22.81 14.56 -5.73
CA ILE A 233 21.81 15.62 -5.81
C ILE A 233 21.91 16.40 -4.50
N THR A 234 22.63 17.51 -4.52
CA THR A 234 22.66 18.47 -3.41
C THR A 234 21.53 19.48 -3.63
N GLY A 235 20.39 19.24 -2.99
CA GLY A 235 19.37 20.27 -2.79
C GLY A 235 19.68 21.03 -1.50
N GLU A 236 20.11 22.28 -1.60
CA GLU A 236 20.22 23.16 -0.42
C GLU A 236 18.82 23.54 0.07
N TYR A 237 18.26 22.74 0.97
CA TYR A 237 17.07 23.13 1.72
C TYR A 237 17.40 23.24 3.20
N SER A 238 17.24 24.45 3.71
CA SER A 238 17.63 24.84 5.06
C SER A 238 16.77 24.13 6.10
N ARG A 239 17.45 23.36 6.96
CA ARG A 239 16.91 22.70 8.15
C ARG A 239 16.19 23.73 9.03
N ARG A 240 14.85 23.70 9.06
CA ARG A 240 14.12 24.23 10.22
C ARG A 240 14.10 23.14 11.27
N SER A 241 14.93 23.28 12.31
CA SER A 241 14.70 22.57 13.56
C SER A 241 13.25 22.84 13.96
N THR A 242 12.42 21.80 14.04
CA THR A 242 11.08 21.95 14.58
C THR A 242 11.25 22.34 16.04
N ASP A 243 11.13 23.63 16.32
CA ASP A 243 11.00 24.15 17.67
C ASP A 243 9.86 23.41 18.38
N ASN A 244 9.98 23.20 19.70
CA ASN A 244 9.00 22.46 20.50
C ASN A 244 7.57 23.05 20.37
N GLY A 245 7.43 24.33 19.99
CA GLY A 245 6.15 25.00 19.72
C GLY A 245 5.58 24.82 18.31
N THR A 246 6.27 24.15 17.38
CA THR A 246 5.84 23.99 15.98
C THR A 246 4.78 22.89 15.86
N VAL A 247 3.63 23.21 15.24
CA VAL A 247 2.59 22.21 14.91
C VAL A 247 2.94 21.50 13.61
N ARG A 248 3.03 20.17 13.67
CA ARG A 248 3.23 19.30 12.50
C ARG A 248 1.87 18.87 11.95
N LEU A 249 1.54 19.38 10.77
CA LEU A 249 0.30 19.11 10.06
C LEU A 249 0.56 18.19 8.85
N ALA A 250 -0.10 17.04 8.81
CA ALA A 250 -0.11 16.19 7.62
C ALA A 250 -1.28 16.56 6.68
N LEU A 251 -0.99 16.74 5.39
CA LEU A 251 -1.98 16.96 4.33
C LEU A 251 -2.01 15.80 3.33
N PRO A 252 -3.17 15.51 2.71
CA PRO A 252 -3.30 14.32 1.86
C PRO A 252 -2.76 14.56 0.45
N ASP A 253 -2.16 13.54 -0.15
CA ASP A 253 -2.01 13.46 -1.60
C ASP A 253 -3.23 12.79 -2.27
N GLY A 254 -3.15 12.59 -3.59
CA GLY A 254 -4.15 11.85 -4.35
C GLY A 254 -5.52 12.52 -4.40
N HIS A 255 -6.59 11.71 -4.38
CA HIS A 255 -7.95 12.16 -4.67
C HIS A 255 -8.49 13.23 -3.70
N GLN A 256 -8.05 13.21 -2.43
CA GLN A 256 -8.50 14.19 -1.43
C GLN A 256 -7.82 15.56 -1.59
N GLN A 257 -6.65 15.61 -2.24
CA GLN A 257 -5.80 16.80 -2.33
C GLN A 257 -6.56 18.02 -2.88
N LYS A 258 -7.28 17.85 -4.01
CA LYS A 258 -8.02 18.95 -4.65
C LYS A 258 -9.07 19.57 -3.72
N HIS A 259 -9.80 18.73 -2.99
CA HIS A 259 -10.84 19.16 -2.05
C HIS A 259 -10.23 19.89 -0.84
N VAL A 260 -9.09 19.42 -0.35
CA VAL A 260 -8.37 20.04 0.77
C VAL A 260 -7.75 21.38 0.37
N VAL A 261 -7.16 21.49 -0.82
CA VAL A 261 -6.63 22.76 -1.34
C VAL A 261 -7.72 23.84 -1.36
N GLU A 262 -8.90 23.50 -1.89
CA GLU A 262 -10.02 24.45 -1.95
C GLU A 262 -10.55 24.83 -0.55
N LEU A 263 -10.58 23.89 0.39
CA LEU A 263 -10.93 24.16 1.77
C LEU A 263 -9.92 25.10 2.44
N LEU A 264 -8.62 24.85 2.29
CA LEU A 264 -7.56 25.68 2.85
C LEU A 264 -7.64 27.11 2.31
N ARG A 265 -7.88 27.26 1.00
CA ARG A 265 -8.09 28.56 0.36
C ARG A 265 -9.26 29.33 0.97
N ARG A 266 -10.42 28.68 1.15
CA ARG A 266 -11.60 29.29 1.82
C ARG A 266 -11.30 29.64 3.28
N ALA A 267 -10.53 28.82 3.97
CA ALA A 267 -10.08 29.09 5.34
C ALA A 267 -9.05 30.23 5.45
N GLY A 268 -8.59 30.82 4.33
CA GLY A 268 -7.54 31.84 4.31
C GLY A 268 -6.13 31.29 4.56
N ILE A 269 -5.95 29.98 4.42
CA ILE A 269 -4.67 29.29 4.57
C ILE A 269 -4.05 29.17 3.18
N ASN A 270 -3.04 29.99 2.92
CA ASN A 270 -2.31 29.99 1.66
C ASN A 270 -1.21 28.93 1.73
N MET A 271 -1.16 28.12 0.68
CA MET A 271 -0.19 27.05 0.51
C MET A 271 0.72 27.37 -0.68
N LEU A 272 2.03 27.21 -0.50
CA LEU A 272 2.99 27.25 -1.59
C LEU A 272 3.36 25.80 -1.95
N ASP A 273 3.21 25.45 -3.23
CA ASP A 273 3.59 24.13 -3.77
C ASP A 273 2.74 22.94 -3.26
N TYR A 274 1.43 23.17 -3.05
CA TYR A 274 0.44 22.12 -2.78
C TYR A 274 -0.84 22.36 -3.60
N PRO A 275 -1.08 21.60 -4.70
CA PRO A 275 -0.30 20.44 -5.16
C PRO A 275 1.09 20.84 -5.69
N SER A 276 2.07 19.95 -5.55
CA SER A 276 3.42 20.19 -6.07
C SER A 276 3.57 19.74 -7.52
N ALA A 277 4.24 20.56 -8.34
CA ALA A 277 4.59 20.21 -9.71
C ALA A 277 5.83 19.30 -9.80
N THR A 278 6.70 19.33 -8.78
CA THR A 278 7.97 18.57 -8.72
C THR A 278 7.90 17.37 -7.78
N GLY A 279 6.75 17.14 -7.15
CA GLY A 279 6.58 16.07 -6.16
C GLY A 279 7.07 16.44 -4.76
N ASN A 280 7.29 17.72 -4.48
CA ASN A 280 7.63 18.24 -3.15
C ASN A 280 6.57 17.79 -2.12
N ARG A 281 7.08 17.22 -1.03
CA ARG A 281 6.27 16.70 0.09
C ARG A 281 6.22 17.65 1.28
N ARG A 282 6.86 18.82 1.21
CA ARG A 282 7.02 19.80 2.29
C ARG A 282 6.62 21.22 1.83
N PRO A 283 5.34 21.44 1.49
CA PRO A 283 4.87 22.75 1.05
C PRO A 283 4.95 23.78 2.19
N GLU A 284 5.08 25.06 1.82
CA GLU A 284 5.06 26.15 2.79
C GLU A 284 3.64 26.68 3.02
N THR A 285 3.44 27.34 4.16
CA THR A 285 2.17 27.96 4.53
C THR A 285 2.37 29.32 5.19
N ASN A 286 1.37 30.20 5.06
CA ASN A 286 1.31 31.46 5.80
C ASN A 286 0.99 31.31 7.29
N LEU A 287 0.70 30.09 7.77
CA LEU A 287 0.50 29.82 9.18
C LEU A 287 1.84 29.80 9.92
N GLU A 288 2.05 30.80 10.79
CA GLU A 288 3.23 30.84 11.65
C GLU A 288 3.33 29.58 12.51
N GLY A 289 4.55 29.07 12.70
CA GLY A 289 4.87 27.88 13.52
C GLY A 289 4.07 26.63 13.17
N VAL A 290 3.70 26.46 11.90
CA VAL A 290 3.17 25.22 11.35
C VAL A 290 4.15 24.67 10.32
N SER A 291 4.50 23.39 10.44
CA SER A 291 5.26 22.65 9.43
C SER A 291 4.35 21.63 8.77
N ILE A 292 4.34 21.58 7.44
CA ILE A 292 3.46 20.71 6.68
C ILE A 292 4.25 19.60 6.01
N LYS A 293 3.70 18.38 6.04
CA LYS A 293 4.15 17.28 5.19
C LYS A 293 2.97 16.66 4.46
N VAL A 294 3.15 16.38 3.17
CA VAL A 294 2.15 15.72 2.34
C VAL A 294 2.43 14.22 2.37
N ILE A 295 1.49 13.44 2.89
CA ILE A 295 1.60 11.97 2.97
C ILE A 295 0.29 11.31 2.52
N ARG A 296 0.31 10.00 2.33
CA ARG A 296 -0.88 9.25 1.93
C ARG A 296 -1.92 9.26 3.07
N PRO A 297 -3.22 9.48 2.76
CA PRO A 297 -4.29 9.48 3.77
C PRO A 297 -4.31 8.24 4.67
N GLN A 298 -3.99 7.08 4.09
CA GLN A 298 -3.93 5.78 4.75
C GLN A 298 -2.94 5.74 5.93
N ASP A 299 -1.81 6.44 5.78
CA ASP A 299 -0.73 6.39 6.78
C ASP A 299 -1.02 7.35 7.95
N MET A 300 -1.86 8.37 7.76
CA MET A 300 -2.01 9.49 8.70
C MET A 300 -2.50 9.11 10.10
N PRO A 301 -3.52 8.25 10.28
CA PRO A 301 -3.99 7.90 11.62
C PRO A 301 -2.89 7.28 12.47
N LEU A 302 -2.09 6.36 11.91
CA LEU A 302 -0.98 5.72 12.61
C LEU A 302 0.10 6.74 12.97
N GLN A 303 0.42 7.66 12.06
CA GLN A 303 1.45 8.68 12.29
C GLN A 303 1.02 9.71 13.36
N VAL A 304 -0.26 10.08 13.40
CA VAL A 304 -0.83 10.94 14.46
C VAL A 304 -0.88 10.21 15.79
N ALA A 305 -1.29 8.93 15.79
CA ALA A 305 -1.35 8.10 17.01
C ALA A 305 -0.01 8.03 17.74
N ASN A 306 1.08 7.93 16.97
CA ASN A 306 2.45 7.83 17.48
C ASN A 306 3.13 9.19 17.69
N GLY A 307 2.43 10.30 17.45
CA GLY A 307 2.96 11.65 17.66
C GLY A 307 4.04 12.05 16.65
N ASN A 308 4.09 11.40 15.47
CA ASN A 308 4.93 11.85 14.35
C ASN A 308 4.34 13.10 13.67
N PHE A 309 3.00 13.23 13.71
CA PHE A 309 2.27 14.46 13.43
C PHE A 309 1.38 14.83 14.61
N ASP A 310 1.13 16.13 14.77
CA ASP A 310 0.25 16.63 15.84
C ASP A 310 -1.22 16.61 15.37
N ILE A 311 -1.44 16.97 14.11
CA ILE A 311 -2.74 16.97 13.43
C ILE A 311 -2.62 16.50 11.97
N ALA A 312 -3.69 15.98 11.39
CA ALA A 312 -3.73 15.54 9.99
C ALA A 312 -5.12 15.71 9.37
N ILE A 313 -5.19 15.84 8.04
CA ILE A 313 -6.45 15.79 7.29
C ILE A 313 -6.54 14.47 6.51
N THR A 314 -7.42 13.56 6.94
CA THR A 314 -7.65 12.25 6.30
C THR A 314 -9.15 11.90 6.29
N GLY A 315 -9.53 10.86 5.55
CA GLY A 315 -10.92 10.38 5.51
C GLY A 315 -11.33 9.65 6.79
N LYS A 316 -12.60 9.77 7.19
CA LYS A 316 -13.18 9.05 8.35
C LYS A 316 -13.06 7.52 8.21
N ASP A 317 -13.11 7.02 6.99
CA ASP A 317 -12.83 5.63 6.61
C ASP A 317 -11.46 5.18 7.12
N TRP A 318 -10.39 5.93 6.86
CA TRP A 318 -9.06 5.60 7.38
C TRP A 318 -8.95 5.76 8.90
N VAL A 319 -9.67 6.72 9.49
CA VAL A 319 -9.74 6.84 10.95
C VAL A 319 -10.38 5.61 11.58
N LEU A 320 -11.51 5.13 11.04
CA LEU A 320 -12.20 3.95 11.53
C LEU A 320 -11.40 2.67 11.27
N GLU A 321 -10.77 2.54 10.11
CA GLU A 321 -9.84 1.45 9.79
C GLU A 321 -8.76 1.31 10.87
N HIS A 322 -8.12 2.43 11.24
CA HIS A 322 -7.13 2.47 12.31
C HIS A 322 -7.73 2.16 13.69
N LEU A 323 -8.88 2.73 14.03
CA LEU A 323 -9.51 2.53 15.35
C LEU A 323 -10.06 1.11 15.54
N TYR A 324 -10.45 0.42 14.48
CA TYR A 324 -10.86 -0.99 14.56
C TYR A 324 -9.67 -1.92 14.84
N GLN A 325 -8.48 -1.58 14.34
CA GLN A 325 -7.25 -2.27 14.72
C GLN A 325 -6.76 -1.87 16.12
N PHE A 326 -6.85 -0.59 16.47
CA PHE A 326 -6.33 -0.02 17.71
C PHE A 326 -7.41 0.79 18.47
N PRO A 327 -8.38 0.14 19.15
CA PRO A 327 -9.48 0.84 19.81
C PRO A 327 -9.05 1.84 20.90
N SER A 328 -7.89 1.60 21.51
CA SER A 328 -7.30 2.46 22.55
C SER A 328 -6.42 3.59 22.00
N SER A 329 -6.32 3.73 20.68
CA SER A 329 -5.52 4.76 20.02
C SER A 329 -5.83 6.17 20.57
N PRO A 330 -4.83 7.06 20.67
CA PRO A 330 -5.06 8.44 21.07
C PRO A 330 -5.60 9.33 19.94
N VAL A 331 -5.76 8.81 18.72
CA VAL A 331 -6.34 9.56 17.60
C VAL A 331 -7.78 9.96 17.92
N THR A 332 -8.09 11.23 17.72
CA THR A 332 -9.43 11.79 17.87
C THR A 332 -9.78 12.68 16.69
N GLU A 333 -11.06 12.70 16.32
CA GLU A 333 -11.59 13.68 15.39
C GLU A 333 -11.69 15.05 16.06
N LEU A 334 -11.15 16.09 15.42
CA LEU A 334 -11.21 17.48 15.88
C LEU A 334 -12.26 18.29 15.12
N LEU A 335 -12.44 18.00 13.82
CA LEU A 335 -13.40 18.69 12.96
C LEU A 335 -13.82 17.80 11.78
N ASP A 336 -15.12 17.76 11.50
CA ASP A 336 -15.66 17.23 10.24
C ASP A 336 -15.59 18.32 9.16
N LEU A 337 -14.84 18.06 8.09
CA LEU A 337 -14.57 19.03 7.03
C LEU A 337 -15.67 19.05 5.95
N LYS A 338 -16.64 18.11 6.02
CA LYS A 338 -17.80 18.04 5.11
C LYS A 338 -17.43 18.04 3.62
N SER A 339 -16.25 17.51 3.28
CA SER A 339 -15.74 17.37 1.92
C SER A 339 -15.26 15.94 1.66
N SER A 340 -14.92 15.63 0.39
CA SER A 340 -14.45 14.29 -0.03
C SER A 340 -15.40 13.17 0.41
N TRP A 341 -16.68 13.32 0.10
CA TRP A 341 -17.72 12.40 0.56
C TRP A 341 -17.66 11.08 -0.22
N VAL A 342 -17.60 9.97 0.51
CA VAL A 342 -17.68 8.61 -0.04
C VAL A 342 -18.54 7.73 0.87
N LYS A 343 -19.08 6.64 0.33
CA LYS A 343 -19.69 5.56 1.10
C LYS A 343 -18.74 4.39 1.17
N ILE A 344 -18.61 3.76 2.34
CA ILE A 344 -18.02 2.43 2.44
C ILE A 344 -19.16 1.41 2.31
N VAL A 345 -19.05 0.53 1.32
CA VAL A 345 -20.13 -0.35 0.87
C VAL A 345 -19.71 -1.80 0.85
N ALA A 346 -20.69 -2.69 1.04
CA ALA A 346 -20.57 -4.12 0.82
C ALA A 346 -21.09 -4.46 -0.58
N VAL A 347 -20.26 -5.13 -1.37
CA VAL A 347 -20.47 -5.37 -2.80
C VAL A 347 -20.33 -6.85 -3.12
N ILE A 348 -21.22 -7.36 -3.96
CA ILE A 348 -21.19 -8.75 -4.47
C ILE A 348 -21.29 -8.77 -5.99
N ASP A 349 -21.04 -9.93 -6.61
CA ASP A 349 -21.35 -10.16 -8.02
C ASP A 349 -22.87 -10.11 -8.25
N ASP A 350 -23.31 -9.38 -9.27
CA ASP A 350 -24.73 -9.13 -9.52
C ASP A 350 -25.52 -10.41 -9.87
N LYS A 351 -24.85 -11.49 -10.29
CA LYS A 351 -25.51 -12.79 -10.56
C LYS A 351 -25.81 -13.57 -9.30
N LEU A 352 -25.25 -13.18 -8.14
CA LEU A 352 -25.56 -13.82 -6.87
C LEU A 352 -26.94 -13.34 -6.39
N LEU A 353 -27.85 -14.29 -6.19
CA LEU A 353 -29.25 -14.05 -5.81
C LEU A 353 -29.38 -13.79 -4.30
N VAL A 354 -28.69 -12.75 -3.82
CA VAL A 354 -28.61 -12.34 -2.42
C VAL A 354 -28.82 -10.82 -2.34
N ASN A 355 -29.66 -10.33 -1.45
CA ASN A 355 -30.04 -8.92 -1.39
C ASN A 355 -29.31 -8.12 -0.31
N ASP A 356 -28.86 -8.79 0.75
CA ASP A 356 -28.22 -8.17 1.90
C ASP A 356 -27.16 -9.10 2.54
N LEU A 357 -26.49 -8.61 3.59
CA LEU A 357 -25.47 -9.37 4.31
C LEU A 357 -26.04 -10.58 5.07
N GLN A 358 -27.32 -10.55 5.40
CA GLN A 358 -28.02 -11.59 6.14
C GLN A 358 -28.30 -12.79 5.22
N GLU A 359 -28.85 -12.55 4.03
CA GLU A 359 -29.00 -13.55 2.97
C GLU A 359 -27.64 -14.08 2.50
N LEU A 360 -26.58 -13.24 2.46
CA LEU A 360 -25.23 -13.69 2.12
C LEU A 360 -24.71 -14.71 3.15
N ARG A 361 -24.88 -14.41 4.44
CA ARG A 361 -24.50 -15.34 5.52
C ARG A 361 -25.23 -16.67 5.36
N ASP A 362 -26.54 -16.62 5.18
CA ASP A 362 -27.36 -17.83 5.11
C ASP A 362 -27.00 -18.66 3.85
N TYR A 363 -26.68 -18.00 2.74
CA TYR A 363 -26.16 -18.64 1.53
C TYR A 363 -24.86 -19.43 1.79
N TYR A 364 -23.91 -18.90 2.57
CA TYR A 364 -22.64 -19.60 2.83
C TYR A 364 -22.69 -20.58 4.01
N ALA A 365 -23.64 -20.42 4.94
CA ALA A 365 -23.80 -21.31 6.09
C ALA A 365 -23.96 -22.79 5.68
N GLU A 366 -24.63 -23.05 4.56
CA GLU A 366 -24.86 -24.40 4.03
C GLU A 366 -23.64 -25.02 3.32
N ARG A 367 -22.66 -24.21 2.93
CA ARG A 367 -21.59 -24.62 1.99
C ARG A 367 -20.30 -25.08 2.67
N SER A 368 -20.16 -24.91 3.98
CA SER A 368 -18.94 -25.24 4.75
C SER A 368 -17.65 -24.65 4.16
N LEU A 369 -17.74 -23.55 3.42
CA LEU A 369 -16.60 -22.83 2.85
C LEU A 369 -16.48 -21.45 3.49
N PRO A 370 -15.26 -20.95 3.71
CA PRO A 370 -15.10 -19.61 4.26
C PRO A 370 -15.53 -18.55 3.23
N ILE A 371 -16.28 -17.54 3.66
CA ILE A 371 -16.55 -16.34 2.85
C ILE A 371 -15.23 -15.58 2.67
N ARG A 372 -14.85 -15.32 1.42
CA ARG A 372 -13.66 -14.54 1.07
C ARG A 372 -14.05 -13.07 0.93
N VAL A 373 -13.53 -12.23 1.82
CA VAL A 373 -13.82 -10.80 1.85
C VAL A 373 -12.59 -10.02 1.37
N ALA A 374 -12.65 -9.45 0.16
CA ALA A 374 -11.59 -8.60 -0.37
C ALA A 374 -11.78 -7.14 0.09
N SER A 375 -10.70 -6.46 0.48
CA SER A 375 -10.75 -5.02 0.78
C SER A 375 -9.36 -4.40 0.93
N GLU A 376 -9.24 -3.11 0.61
CA GLU A 376 -8.13 -2.26 1.09
C GLU A 376 -8.29 -1.92 2.59
N TYR A 377 -9.53 -1.99 3.10
CA TYR A 377 -9.93 -1.69 4.48
C TYR A 377 -10.10 -2.98 5.28
N VAL A 378 -8.98 -3.67 5.55
CA VAL A 378 -8.98 -5.01 6.14
C VAL A 378 -9.65 -5.07 7.52
N ASN A 379 -9.53 -4.03 8.34
CA ASN A 379 -10.12 -4.00 9.69
C ASN A 379 -11.61 -3.65 9.64
N ILE A 380 -12.04 -2.79 8.71
CA ILE A 380 -13.46 -2.57 8.43
C ILE A 380 -14.11 -3.84 7.87
N ALA A 381 -13.44 -4.54 6.95
CA ALA A 381 -13.91 -5.80 6.40
C ALA A 381 -14.04 -6.89 7.46
N ASP A 382 -13.03 -7.04 8.31
CA ASP A 382 -13.06 -7.95 9.45
C ASP A 382 -14.21 -7.62 10.42
N LYS A 383 -14.39 -6.34 10.76
CA LYS A 383 -15.52 -5.90 11.59
C LYS A 383 -16.86 -6.21 10.95
N CYS A 384 -17.03 -5.91 9.66
CA CYS A 384 -18.26 -6.20 8.92
C CYS A 384 -18.61 -7.69 9.00
N ALA A 385 -17.63 -8.57 8.75
CA ALA A 385 -17.84 -10.01 8.83
C ALA A 385 -18.22 -10.49 10.23
N ARG A 386 -17.58 -9.95 11.28
CA ARG A 386 -17.87 -10.28 12.68
C ARG A 386 -19.24 -9.79 13.13
N ASP A 387 -19.57 -8.53 12.84
CA ASP A 387 -20.84 -7.92 13.26
C ASP A 387 -22.05 -8.58 12.57
N ASN A 388 -21.85 -9.13 11.36
CA ASN A 388 -22.89 -9.86 10.63
C ASN A 388 -22.87 -11.38 10.85
N HIS A 389 -22.00 -11.88 11.74
CA HIS A 389 -21.88 -13.30 12.08
C HIS A 389 -21.67 -14.23 10.87
N MET A 390 -20.79 -13.85 9.95
CA MET A 390 -20.52 -14.58 8.70
C MET A 390 -19.96 -16.02 8.86
N GLY A 391 -19.76 -16.51 10.09
CA GLY A 391 -19.22 -17.84 10.33
C GLY A 391 -17.75 -17.93 9.95
N MET A 392 -17.38 -18.88 9.10
CA MET A 392 -16.02 -18.97 8.56
C MET A 392 -15.83 -17.88 7.50
N TYR A 393 -14.84 -17.01 7.68
CA TYR A 393 -14.46 -16.03 6.66
C TYR A 393 -12.94 -15.84 6.61
N ARG A 394 -12.46 -15.25 5.51
CA ARG A 394 -11.07 -14.83 5.31
C ARG A 394 -11.06 -13.44 4.71
N VAL A 395 -10.33 -12.52 5.33
CA VAL A 395 -10.08 -11.19 4.76
C VAL A 395 -8.85 -11.26 3.85
N ILE A 396 -9.02 -10.79 2.62
CA ILE A 396 -7.98 -10.75 1.58
C ILE A 396 -7.61 -9.27 1.38
N PRO A 397 -6.40 -8.85 1.81
CA PRO A 397 -5.94 -7.49 1.53
C PRO A 397 -5.76 -7.30 0.03
N THR A 398 -6.05 -6.10 -0.46
CA THR A 398 -5.88 -5.72 -1.86
C THR A 398 -5.13 -4.39 -1.98
N TRP A 399 -4.39 -4.18 -3.08
CA TRP A 399 -3.70 -2.91 -3.38
C TRP A 399 -4.19 -2.30 -4.71
N GLY A 400 -5.48 -1.98 -4.75
CA GLY A 400 -6.23 -1.39 -5.86
C GLY A 400 -6.81 -2.38 -6.88
N ALA A 401 -7.71 -1.87 -7.74
CA ALA A 401 -8.49 -2.65 -8.72
C ALA A 401 -9.29 -3.79 -8.07
N THR A 402 -9.94 -3.47 -6.96
CA THR A 402 -10.60 -4.43 -6.07
C THR A 402 -11.84 -5.05 -6.70
N GLU A 403 -12.51 -4.35 -7.62
CA GLU A 403 -13.68 -4.86 -8.35
C GLU A 403 -13.34 -6.11 -9.16
N ALA A 404 -12.07 -6.26 -9.56
CA ALA A 404 -11.62 -7.42 -10.32
C ALA A 404 -11.62 -8.72 -9.51
N PHE A 405 -11.68 -8.66 -8.17
CA PHE A 405 -11.65 -9.85 -7.31
C PHE A 405 -12.97 -10.63 -7.33
N LEU A 406 -14.09 -9.97 -7.59
CA LEU A 406 -15.38 -10.65 -7.65
C LEU A 406 -15.66 -11.22 -9.05
N PRO A 407 -16.28 -12.42 -9.15
CA PRO A 407 -16.55 -13.40 -8.07
C PRO A 407 -15.46 -14.46 -7.86
N GLU A 408 -14.42 -14.52 -8.71
CA GLU A 408 -13.53 -15.69 -8.73
C GLU A 408 -12.53 -15.72 -7.59
N ASP A 409 -12.10 -14.57 -7.08
CA ASP A 409 -11.04 -14.45 -6.07
C ASP A 409 -11.56 -14.00 -4.70
N ALA A 410 -12.78 -13.46 -4.66
CA ALA A 410 -13.52 -13.12 -3.45
C ALA A 410 -15.03 -13.32 -3.63
N ASP A 411 -15.75 -13.36 -2.52
CA ASP A 411 -17.21 -13.54 -2.45
C ASP A 411 -17.92 -12.24 -2.04
N LEU A 412 -17.21 -11.40 -1.29
CA LEU A 412 -17.64 -10.10 -0.81
C LEU A 412 -16.51 -9.09 -1.00
N LEU A 413 -16.84 -7.89 -1.47
CA LEU A 413 -15.92 -6.77 -1.57
C LEU A 413 -16.38 -5.66 -0.63
N ILE A 414 -15.48 -5.18 0.23
CA ILE A 414 -15.68 -3.94 1.00
C ILE A 414 -14.86 -2.84 0.35
N GLU A 415 -15.53 -1.82 -0.18
CA GLU A 415 -14.92 -0.80 -1.04
C GLU A 415 -15.53 0.58 -0.78
N ASN A 416 -14.79 1.63 -1.11
CA ASN A 416 -15.35 2.98 -1.13
C ASN A 416 -16.06 3.30 -2.45
N THR A 417 -17.06 4.16 -2.42
CA THR A 417 -17.67 4.66 -3.66
C THR A 417 -18.27 6.04 -3.49
N GLU A 418 -18.09 6.91 -4.49
CA GLU A 418 -18.76 8.21 -4.56
C GLU A 418 -20.16 8.07 -5.16
N THR A 419 -20.25 7.48 -6.36
CA THR A 419 -21.49 7.40 -7.15
C THR A 419 -22.01 5.98 -7.37
N GLY A 420 -21.21 4.95 -7.07
CA GLY A 420 -21.50 3.56 -7.45
C GLY A 420 -21.21 3.22 -8.93
N GLY A 421 -20.79 4.19 -9.74
CA GLY A 421 -20.65 4.01 -11.19
C GLY A 421 -19.58 2.98 -11.60
N THR A 422 -18.48 2.86 -10.85
CA THR A 422 -17.46 1.82 -11.13
C THR A 422 -17.99 0.43 -10.80
N ILE A 423 -18.61 0.26 -9.64
CA ILE A 423 -19.22 -1.01 -9.20
C ILE A 423 -20.22 -1.51 -10.27
N ALA A 424 -21.14 -0.66 -10.71
CA ALA A 424 -22.13 -1.04 -11.73
C ALA A 424 -21.49 -1.41 -13.08
N ARG A 425 -20.43 -0.69 -13.52
CA ARG A 425 -19.70 -1.00 -14.76
C ARG A 425 -19.03 -2.38 -14.75
N HIS A 426 -18.76 -2.93 -13.56
CA HIS A 426 -18.17 -4.26 -13.40
C HIS A 426 -19.21 -5.38 -13.17
N ASN A 427 -20.51 -5.10 -13.37
CA ASN A 427 -21.63 -6.02 -13.08
C ASN A 427 -21.63 -6.48 -11.62
N LEU A 428 -21.32 -5.55 -10.71
CA LEU A 428 -21.36 -5.76 -9.28
C LEU A 428 -22.52 -4.98 -8.68
N ARG A 429 -23.01 -5.42 -7.53
CA ARG A 429 -24.14 -4.81 -6.83
C ARG A 429 -23.79 -4.52 -5.38
N ILE A 430 -24.16 -3.32 -4.94
CA ILE A 430 -24.10 -2.92 -3.52
C ILE A 430 -25.28 -3.58 -2.80
N ILE A 431 -24.98 -4.31 -1.72
CA ILE A 431 -25.97 -4.97 -0.86
C ILE A 431 -26.06 -4.34 0.53
N ASP A 432 -25.08 -3.51 0.91
CA ASP A 432 -25.16 -2.71 2.14
C ASP A 432 -24.28 -1.45 2.05
N THR A 433 -24.66 -0.41 2.77
CA THR A 433 -23.82 0.78 3.03
C THR A 433 -23.41 0.76 4.50
N LEU A 434 -22.15 0.44 4.77
CA LEU A 434 -21.63 0.31 6.13
C LEU A 434 -21.61 1.67 6.85
N PHE A 435 -21.12 2.71 6.19
CA PHE A 435 -21.16 4.09 6.67
C PHE A 435 -20.73 5.10 5.59
N GLU A 436 -21.03 6.38 5.84
CA GLU A 436 -20.52 7.51 5.06
C GLU A 436 -19.21 8.05 5.67
N SER A 437 -18.26 8.37 4.80
CA SER A 437 -16.98 8.99 5.14
C SER A 437 -16.88 10.39 4.52
N THR A 438 -16.30 11.30 5.29
CA THR A 438 -15.90 12.65 4.87
C THR A 438 -14.48 12.90 5.35
N ALA A 439 -13.81 13.89 4.78
CA ALA A 439 -12.53 14.37 5.30
C ALA A 439 -12.69 14.88 6.75
N ARG A 440 -11.74 14.51 7.60
CA ARG A 440 -11.65 14.84 9.03
C ARG A 440 -10.32 15.50 9.30
N LEU A 441 -10.34 16.58 10.07
CA LEU A 441 -9.16 16.98 10.82
C LEU A 441 -9.08 16.07 12.04
N ILE A 442 -8.01 15.29 12.15
CA ILE A 442 -7.71 14.46 13.30
C ILE A 442 -6.52 15.02 14.08
N GLY A 443 -6.41 14.62 15.34
CA GLY A 443 -5.26 14.95 16.17
C GLY A 443 -5.01 13.88 17.24
N ASN A 444 -3.86 13.99 17.91
CA ASN A 444 -3.53 13.15 19.05
C ASN A 444 -4.08 13.78 20.33
N LYS A 445 -5.03 13.11 21.02
CA LYS A 445 -5.70 13.65 22.21
C LYS A 445 -4.73 14.10 23.30
N ASN A 446 -3.59 13.42 23.45
CA ASN A 446 -2.59 13.74 24.47
C ASN A 446 -1.82 15.02 24.11
N ILE A 447 -1.52 15.22 22.82
CA ILE A 447 -0.82 16.42 22.32
C ILE A 447 -1.76 17.62 22.33
N VAL A 448 -3.01 17.42 21.91
CA VAL A 448 -4.03 18.48 21.85
C VAL A 448 -4.35 19.02 23.25
N ALA A 449 -4.38 18.15 24.27
CA ALA A 449 -4.75 18.53 25.63
C ALA A 449 -3.60 19.14 26.47
N ALA A 450 -2.34 18.81 26.18
CA ALA A 450 -1.24 19.02 27.14
C ALA A 450 0.02 19.71 26.59
N SER A 451 -0.04 20.35 25.42
CA SER A 451 1.13 20.99 24.80
C SER A 451 0.99 22.50 24.65
N ASP A 452 2.13 23.18 24.60
CA ASP A 452 2.29 24.59 24.19
C ASP A 452 1.75 24.87 22.76
N LYS A 453 1.32 23.81 22.05
CA LYS A 453 0.75 23.86 20.71
C LYS A 453 -0.77 23.96 20.71
N SER A 454 -1.44 23.76 21.85
CA SER A 454 -2.91 23.65 21.94
C SER A 454 -3.62 24.88 21.35
N ASP A 455 -3.20 26.10 21.71
CA ASP A 455 -3.78 27.34 21.19
C ASP A 455 -3.63 27.48 19.67
N ARG A 456 -2.50 27.02 19.12
CA ARG A 456 -2.24 27.02 17.68
C ARG A 456 -3.16 26.01 16.97
N ILE A 457 -3.31 24.81 17.52
CA ILE A 457 -4.25 23.79 17.00
C ILE A 457 -5.69 24.31 17.04
N ILE A 458 -6.13 24.91 18.15
CA ILE A 458 -7.47 25.51 18.28
C ILE A 458 -7.68 26.61 17.24
N SER A 459 -6.66 27.43 16.98
CA SER A 459 -6.71 28.48 15.96
C SER A 459 -6.87 27.90 14.55
N ILE A 460 -6.12 26.85 14.22
CA ILE A 460 -6.26 26.11 12.95
C ILE A 460 -7.66 25.51 12.81
N VAL A 461 -8.20 24.88 13.87
CA VAL A 461 -9.56 24.34 13.88
C VAL A 461 -10.59 25.43 13.60
N LYS A 462 -10.44 26.62 14.20
CA LYS A 462 -11.33 27.77 13.96
C LYS A 462 -11.28 28.25 12.50
N LEU A 463 -10.09 28.38 11.92
CA LEU A 463 -9.91 28.77 10.52
C LEU A 463 -10.57 27.76 9.57
N LEU A 464 -10.27 26.47 9.75
CA LEU A 464 -10.88 25.41 8.93
C LEU A 464 -12.40 25.38 9.10
N LYS A 465 -12.91 25.52 10.33
CA LYS A 465 -14.35 25.58 10.60
C LYS A 465 -15.05 26.76 9.90
N LYS A 466 -14.35 27.89 9.72
CA LYS A 466 -14.84 29.01 8.90
C LYS A 466 -14.90 28.60 7.43
N GLY A 467 -13.82 28.02 6.89
CA GLY A 467 -13.77 27.56 5.49
C GLY A 467 -14.76 26.46 5.13
N VAL A 468 -15.26 25.68 6.10
CA VAL A 468 -16.35 24.70 5.90
C VAL A 468 -17.72 25.37 5.75
N LYS A 469 -17.94 26.52 6.39
CA LYS A 469 -19.24 27.23 6.40
C LYS A 469 -19.45 28.16 5.20
N GLU A 470 -18.35 28.59 4.58
CA GLU A 470 -18.33 29.39 3.35
C GLU A 470 -18.39 28.49 2.11
#